data_AF-A0A8K0DE61-F1
#
_entry.id   AF-A0A8K0DE61-F1
#
_cell.length_a   1.000
_cell.length_b   1.000
_cell.length_c   1.000
_cell.angle_alpha   90.00
_cell.angle_beta   90.00
_cell.angle_gamma   90.00
#
_symmetry.space_group_name_H-M   'P 1'
#
loop_
_entity.id
_entity.type
_entity.pdbx_description
1 polymer ?
#
loop_
_entity_poly.entity_id
_entity_poly.type
_entity_poly.pdbx_seq_one_letter_code
_entity_poly.pdbx_strand_id
1 'polypeptide(L)'
;MITTLALDVNLMENVNPTVNPSVITKMFNVFPARDIVMDLSWMGDLFSDSILTKIYTSEGICFSFNMIDPNHLQTNTAKYQNSSATQAKSIGLSLADGYVSEDSTDDFPRRTFVSGVFGGLTISLFTNHSHIDRLCSDDNEGFQVTIHHPAEFPNMNTNFRVPLDQTVSVAIKPTLITVSEELINYKPEYRKCYFSNERNITYFLSYSQQNCMDECLTKYTIQYCGCVAFYVICQTRAEVSSIHAFSLTTAIELVYFFTLRVVCNIKKFGRNSWSGQEVSNQK
;
A
#
# COMPACT_ATOMS: atom_id res chain seq x y z
N MET A 1 14.64 13.06 1.38
CA MET A 1 13.62 12.58 2.33
C MET A 1 12.36 12.29 1.52
N ILE A 2 11.95 11.03 1.42
CA ILE A 2 10.85 10.63 0.53
C ILE A 2 9.81 9.89 1.35
N THR A 3 8.66 10.51 1.47
CA THR A 3 7.46 9.92 2.04
C THR A 3 6.31 10.27 1.13
N THR A 4 5.57 9.24 0.75
CA THR A 4 4.42 9.27 -0.13
C THR A 4 3.20 9.06 0.75
N LEU A 5 2.16 9.86 0.53
CA LEU A 5 0.96 9.84 1.36
C LEU A 5 -0.19 9.28 0.51
N ALA A 6 -0.73 8.13 0.92
CA ALA A 6 -1.94 7.57 0.32
C ALA A 6 -3.13 7.85 1.22
N LEU A 7 -4.14 8.49 0.63
CA LEU A 7 -5.42 8.86 1.22
C LEU A 7 -6.49 7.93 0.70
N ASP A 8 -7.21 7.32 1.62
CA ASP A 8 -8.42 6.57 1.33
C ASP A 8 -9.66 7.41 1.63
N VAL A 9 -10.64 7.32 0.74
CA VAL A 9 -11.92 8.03 0.85
C VAL A 9 -13.06 7.04 0.58
N ASN A 10 -13.66 6.55 1.66
CA ASN A 10 -14.79 5.62 1.59
C ASN A 10 -16.09 6.38 1.30
N LEU A 11 -16.71 6.11 0.14
CA LEU A 11 -18.02 6.65 -0.26
C LEU A 11 -18.81 5.60 -1.04
N MET A 12 -20.12 5.47 -0.76
CA MET A 12 -21.01 4.60 -1.54
C MET A 12 -22.36 5.26 -1.86
N GLU A 13 -22.89 4.93 -3.04
CA GLU A 13 -24.28 5.17 -3.46
C GLU A 13 -25.01 3.83 -3.70
N ASN A 14 -26.34 3.80 -3.51
CA ASN A 14 -27.19 2.60 -3.57
C ASN A 14 -27.15 1.88 -4.93
N VAL A 15 -26.75 0.59 -4.97
CA VAL A 15 -26.67 -0.19 -6.22
C VAL A 15 -27.63 -1.39 -6.26
N ASN A 16 -28.38 -1.49 -7.37
CA ASN A 16 -29.23 -2.62 -7.73
C ASN A 16 -28.40 -3.85 -8.18
N PRO A 17 -28.75 -5.08 -7.76
CA PRO A 17 -27.87 -6.26 -7.84
C PRO A 17 -27.94 -7.05 -9.16
N THR A 18 -27.99 -6.40 -10.33
CA THR A 18 -28.19 -7.14 -11.59
C THR A 18 -27.36 -6.64 -12.78
N VAL A 19 -26.03 -6.79 -12.74
CA VAL A 19 -25.17 -6.99 -13.93
C VAL A 19 -23.90 -7.74 -13.50
N ASN A 20 -23.30 -8.51 -14.42
CA ASN A 20 -22.01 -9.19 -14.31
C ASN A 20 -20.85 -8.37 -14.93
N PRO A 21 -20.36 -7.26 -14.30
CA PRO A 21 -19.08 -6.66 -14.64
C PRO A 21 -18.00 -7.04 -13.61
N SER A 22 -16.73 -6.85 -13.96
CA SER A 22 -15.60 -7.06 -13.06
C SER A 22 -15.76 -6.22 -11.78
N VAL A 23 -15.21 -6.71 -10.65
CA VAL A 23 -15.28 -6.02 -9.34
C VAL A 23 -14.85 -4.56 -9.44
N ILE A 24 -13.85 -4.28 -10.28
CA ILE A 24 -13.32 -2.94 -10.55
C ILE A 24 -14.37 -2.02 -11.18
N THR A 25 -15.13 -2.48 -12.17
CA THR A 25 -16.20 -1.70 -12.79
C THR A 25 -17.33 -1.42 -11.80
N LYS A 26 -17.65 -2.38 -10.91
CA LYS A 26 -18.63 -2.13 -9.84
C LYS A 26 -18.13 -1.04 -8.88
N MET A 27 -16.88 -1.13 -8.43
CA MET A 27 -16.28 -0.11 -7.57
C MET A 27 -16.27 1.26 -8.24
N PHE A 28 -15.96 1.33 -9.54
CA PHE A 28 -15.98 2.60 -10.29
C PHE A 28 -17.38 3.22 -10.35
N ASN A 29 -18.43 2.41 -10.52
CA ASN A 29 -19.80 2.90 -10.59
C ASN A 29 -20.34 3.37 -9.23
N VAL A 30 -19.81 2.81 -8.13
CA VAL A 30 -20.20 3.17 -6.76
C VAL A 30 -19.42 4.38 -6.26
N PHE A 31 -18.20 4.57 -6.74
CA PHE A 31 -17.30 5.61 -6.25
C PHE A 31 -17.66 7.00 -6.81
N PRO A 32 -18.13 7.95 -5.97
CA PRO A 32 -18.46 9.31 -6.40
C PRO A 32 -17.17 10.14 -6.49
N ALA A 33 -16.38 9.91 -7.54
CA ALA A 33 -15.10 10.61 -7.74
C ALA A 33 -15.22 12.14 -7.85
N ARG A 34 -16.42 12.67 -8.13
CA ARG A 34 -16.68 14.11 -8.32
C ARG A 34 -17.05 14.85 -7.04
N ASP A 35 -17.26 14.13 -5.94
CA ASP A 35 -17.83 14.71 -4.71
C ASP A 35 -16.81 14.86 -3.57
N ILE A 36 -15.58 14.40 -3.80
CA ILE A 36 -14.44 14.65 -2.91
C ILE A 36 -13.67 15.83 -3.49
N VAL A 37 -13.67 16.94 -2.78
CA VAL A 37 -12.82 18.10 -3.12
C VAL A 37 -11.57 18.02 -2.27
N MET A 38 -10.40 18.15 -2.89
CA MET A 38 -9.11 18.11 -2.21
C MET A 38 -8.32 19.37 -2.53
N ASP A 39 -8.21 20.29 -1.58
CA ASP A 39 -7.28 21.42 -1.72
C ASP A 39 -5.90 20.98 -1.24
N LEU A 40 -4.91 21.04 -2.13
CA LEU A 40 -3.57 20.54 -1.86
C LEU A 40 -2.51 21.65 -1.96
N SER A 41 -1.65 21.72 -0.96
CA SER A 41 -0.45 22.56 -0.98
C SER A 41 0.80 21.75 -0.67
N TRP A 42 1.86 21.97 -1.45
CA TRP A 42 3.17 21.38 -1.23
C TRP A 42 4.22 22.48 -1.25
N MET A 43 5.04 22.57 -0.19
CA MET A 43 6.04 23.62 -0.03
C MET A 43 5.48 25.07 -0.07
N GLY A 44 4.20 25.25 0.30
CA GLY A 44 3.49 26.54 0.25
C GLY A 44 2.85 26.87 -1.10
N ASP A 45 3.15 26.12 -2.16
CA ASP A 45 2.51 26.29 -3.46
C ASP A 45 1.22 25.49 -3.53
N LEU A 46 0.18 26.06 -4.15
CA LEU A 46 -1.11 25.40 -4.36
C LEU A 46 -1.06 24.52 -5.61
N PHE A 47 -1.60 23.31 -5.51
CA PHE A 47 -1.66 22.34 -6.61
C PHE A 47 -3.10 21.88 -6.86
N SER A 48 -3.37 21.54 -8.12
CA SER A 48 -4.59 20.85 -8.51
C SER A 48 -4.54 19.37 -8.15
N ASP A 49 -5.71 18.77 -7.93
CA ASP A 49 -5.97 17.35 -7.66
C ASP A 49 -5.28 16.40 -8.65
N SER A 50 -4.97 16.87 -9.86
CA SER A 50 -4.20 16.13 -10.88
C SER A 50 -2.80 15.68 -10.42
N ILE A 51 -2.26 16.25 -9.34
CA ILE A 51 -1.00 15.82 -8.73
C ILE A 51 -1.12 14.49 -7.98
N LEU A 52 -2.34 14.08 -7.63
CA LEU A 52 -2.62 12.83 -6.95
C LEU A 52 -2.78 11.71 -7.98
N THR A 53 -2.13 10.59 -7.72
CA THR A 53 -2.29 9.38 -8.52
C THR A 53 -3.39 8.54 -7.91
N LYS A 54 -4.43 8.24 -8.70
CA LYS A 54 -5.46 7.27 -8.30
C LYS A 54 -4.85 5.86 -8.25
N ILE A 55 -5.06 5.19 -7.12
CA ILE A 55 -4.60 3.83 -6.85
C ILE A 55 -5.73 2.98 -6.28
N TYR A 56 -5.54 1.67 -6.27
CA TYR A 56 -6.46 0.70 -5.73
C TYR A 56 -5.77 0.00 -4.56
N THR A 57 -6.48 -0.19 -3.46
CA THR A 57 -5.98 -0.81 -2.23
C THR A 57 -7.00 -1.80 -1.68
N SER A 58 -6.73 -2.39 -0.51
CA SER A 58 -7.70 -3.25 0.19
C SER A 58 -8.96 -2.51 0.61
N GLU A 59 -8.87 -1.20 0.87
CA GLU A 59 -10.00 -0.37 1.31
C GLU A 59 -10.81 0.17 0.13
N GLY A 60 -10.20 0.30 -1.04
CA GLY A 60 -10.92 0.64 -2.25
C GLY A 60 -10.14 1.51 -3.22
N ILE A 61 -10.78 2.59 -3.68
CA ILE A 61 -10.15 3.60 -4.54
C ILE A 61 -9.53 4.66 -3.64
N CYS A 62 -8.22 4.81 -3.72
CA CYS A 62 -7.45 5.75 -2.93
C CYS A 62 -6.66 6.71 -3.84
N PHE A 63 -6.16 7.79 -3.27
CA PHE A 63 -5.33 8.79 -3.95
C PHE A 63 -3.95 8.84 -3.29
N SER A 64 -2.89 8.81 -4.07
CA SER A 64 -1.53 8.87 -3.57
C SER A 64 -0.78 10.09 -4.08
N PHE A 65 -0.26 10.88 -3.15
CA PHE A 65 0.63 11.99 -3.44
C PHE A 65 2.07 11.50 -3.47
N ASN A 66 2.79 11.81 -4.55
CA ASN A 66 4.23 11.57 -4.68
C ASN A 66 4.65 10.09 -4.83
N MET A 67 3.78 9.24 -5.39
CA MET A 67 4.08 7.83 -5.66
C MET A 67 4.67 7.67 -7.06
N ILE A 68 5.65 6.79 -7.22
CA ILE A 68 6.14 6.40 -8.55
C ILE A 68 5.03 5.66 -9.27
N ASP A 69 4.81 6.00 -10.55
CA ASP A 69 3.79 5.34 -11.36
C ASP A 69 4.00 3.80 -11.31
N PRO A 70 2.96 3.03 -10.99
CA PRO A 70 2.99 1.58 -10.94
C PRO A 70 3.73 0.91 -12.10
N ASN A 71 3.60 1.45 -13.32
CA ASN A 71 4.23 0.86 -14.51
C ASN A 71 5.76 0.90 -14.46
N HIS A 72 6.33 1.84 -13.71
CA HIS A 72 7.77 1.95 -13.51
C HIS A 72 8.28 1.14 -12.30
N LEU A 73 7.39 0.54 -11.51
CA LEU A 73 7.77 -0.33 -10.40
C LEU A 73 7.74 -1.81 -10.78
N GLN A 74 7.13 -2.15 -11.92
CA GLN A 74 6.80 -3.51 -12.30
C GLN A 74 7.61 -4.02 -13.48
N THR A 75 7.81 -5.34 -13.51
CA THR A 75 8.41 -6.02 -14.66
C THR A 75 7.42 -6.10 -15.82
N ASN A 76 7.92 -6.30 -17.05
CA ASN A 76 7.07 -6.46 -18.24
C ASN A 76 6.13 -7.67 -18.19
N THR A 77 6.40 -8.64 -17.31
CA THR A 77 5.62 -9.87 -17.14
C THR A 77 4.47 -9.69 -16.15
N ALA A 78 4.52 -8.65 -15.32
CA ALA A 78 3.48 -8.28 -14.38
C ALA A 78 2.71 -7.06 -14.90
N LYS A 79 1.43 -7.00 -14.55
CA LYS A 79 0.62 -5.82 -14.81
C LYS A 79 -0.24 -5.50 -13.60
N TYR A 80 -0.17 -4.25 -13.21
CA TYR A 80 -1.18 -3.61 -12.43
C TYR A 80 -2.34 -3.29 -13.36
N GLN A 81 -3.42 -4.07 -13.21
CA GLN A 81 -4.50 -4.11 -14.18
C GLN A 81 -5.22 -2.77 -14.36
N ASN A 82 -5.02 -1.82 -13.45
CA ASN A 82 -5.80 -0.58 -13.35
C ASN A 82 -4.95 0.70 -13.42
N SER A 83 -3.78 0.64 -14.06
CA SER A 83 -2.98 1.85 -14.29
C SER A 83 -3.71 2.80 -15.25
N SER A 84 -4.27 3.89 -14.74
CA SER A 84 -4.51 5.07 -15.56
C SER A 84 -3.15 5.67 -15.90
N ALA A 85 -2.80 5.75 -17.18
CA ALA A 85 -1.53 6.29 -17.64
C ALA A 85 -1.42 7.77 -17.24
N THR A 86 -0.81 8.05 -16.10
CA THR A 86 -0.33 9.38 -15.77
C THR A 86 1.00 9.62 -16.48
N GLN A 87 1.18 10.82 -17.03
CA GLN A 87 2.34 11.18 -17.84
C GLN A 87 3.65 10.72 -17.18
N ALA A 88 4.46 10.00 -17.95
CA ALA A 88 5.76 9.50 -17.53
C ALA A 88 6.67 10.68 -17.14
N LYS A 89 6.72 11.00 -15.85
CA LYS A 89 7.72 11.91 -15.30
C LYS A 89 9.04 11.16 -15.22
N SER A 90 10.13 11.83 -15.59
CA SER A 90 11.48 11.28 -15.44
C SER A 90 11.72 10.95 -13.97
N ILE A 91 11.96 9.67 -13.69
CA ILE A 91 12.26 9.19 -12.34
C ILE A 91 13.69 9.60 -12.02
N GLY A 92 13.83 10.55 -11.10
CA GLY A 92 15.12 11.01 -10.61
C GLY A 92 15.70 10.15 -9.50
N LEU A 93 15.03 9.06 -9.10
CA LEU A 93 15.35 8.22 -7.93
C LEU A 93 15.81 6.79 -8.31
N SER A 94 17.03 6.43 -7.92
CA SER A 94 17.50 5.06 -7.76
C SER A 94 17.17 4.56 -6.35
N LEU A 95 16.65 3.33 -6.22
CA LEU A 95 16.38 2.73 -4.91
C LEU A 95 17.64 2.42 -4.10
N ALA A 96 18.77 2.20 -4.78
CA ALA A 96 20.05 1.94 -4.14
C ALA A 96 20.81 3.25 -3.88
N ASP A 97 20.83 4.13 -4.88
CA ASP A 97 21.77 5.27 -4.92
C ASP A 97 21.10 6.61 -4.61
N GLY A 98 19.78 6.62 -4.40
CA GLY A 98 19.03 7.86 -4.15
C GLY A 98 18.84 8.70 -5.41
N TYR A 99 18.80 10.01 -5.25
CA TYR A 99 18.53 10.92 -6.38
C TYR A 99 19.77 11.13 -7.23
N VAL A 100 19.60 11.06 -8.56
CA VAL A 100 20.70 11.19 -9.53
C VAL A 100 21.32 12.59 -9.50
N SER A 101 20.50 13.62 -9.28
CA SER A 101 20.94 15.01 -9.12
C SER A 101 20.75 15.47 -7.67
N GLU A 102 21.80 16.02 -7.07
CA GLU A 102 21.72 16.59 -5.72
C GLU A 102 20.85 17.86 -5.70
N ASP A 103 20.90 18.67 -6.76
CA ASP A 103 20.34 20.04 -6.79
C ASP A 103 19.08 20.23 -7.66
N SER A 104 18.54 19.18 -8.28
CA SER A 104 17.35 19.33 -9.13
C SER A 104 16.08 19.45 -8.28
N THR A 105 15.36 20.55 -8.49
CA THR A 105 14.05 20.82 -7.87
C THR A 105 12.88 20.18 -8.64
N ASP A 106 13.12 19.65 -9.83
CA ASP A 106 12.11 19.03 -10.70
C ASP A 106 12.12 17.49 -10.66
N ASP A 107 12.93 16.91 -9.76
CA ASP A 107 13.01 15.45 -9.63
C ASP A 107 11.72 14.86 -9.08
N PHE A 108 11.32 13.72 -9.66
CA PHE A 108 10.24 12.89 -9.15
C PHE A 108 10.79 11.57 -8.58
N PRO A 109 10.40 11.14 -7.37
CA PRO A 109 9.46 11.79 -6.44
C PRO A 109 9.95 13.14 -5.91
N ARG A 110 9.03 14.06 -5.62
CA ARG A 110 9.30 15.38 -5.04
C ARG A 110 10.00 15.26 -3.69
N ARG A 111 10.92 16.18 -3.43
CA ARG A 111 11.65 16.33 -2.18
C ARG A 111 11.36 17.68 -1.54
N THR A 112 11.54 17.75 -0.23
CA THR A 112 11.60 19.01 0.50
C THR A 112 12.98 19.17 1.15
N PHE A 113 13.46 20.40 1.22
CA PHE A 113 14.71 20.78 1.88
C PHE A 113 14.45 21.59 3.18
N VAL A 114 13.18 21.83 3.50
CA VAL A 114 12.75 22.63 4.63
C VAL A 114 11.91 21.76 5.57
N SER A 115 12.14 21.92 6.88
CA SER A 115 11.34 21.24 7.90
C SER A 115 10.16 22.10 8.35
N GLY A 116 9.13 21.45 8.88
CA GLY A 116 7.91 22.10 9.38
C GLY A 116 6.80 22.17 8.33
N VAL A 117 5.67 22.79 8.69
CA VAL A 117 4.44 22.82 7.88
C VAL A 117 4.68 23.42 6.49
N PHE A 118 5.49 24.49 6.42
CA PHE A 118 5.85 25.14 5.16
C PHE A 118 6.60 24.24 4.18
N GLY A 119 7.43 23.30 4.67
CA GLY A 119 8.14 22.35 3.82
C GLY A 119 7.35 21.05 3.59
N GLY A 120 6.13 20.95 4.11
CA GLY A 120 5.32 19.75 4.11
C GLY A 120 4.20 19.77 3.09
N LEU A 121 3.36 18.74 3.21
CA LEU A 121 2.11 18.57 2.47
C LEU A 121 0.95 19.01 3.36
N THR A 122 0.11 19.90 2.85
CA THR A 122 -1.16 20.28 3.49
C THR A 122 -2.30 19.88 2.56
N ILE A 123 -3.29 19.18 3.10
CA ILE A 123 -4.44 18.71 2.34
C ILE A 123 -5.70 19.02 3.15
N SER A 124 -6.63 19.74 2.53
CA SER A 124 -7.99 19.90 3.04
C SER A 124 -8.88 18.91 2.32
N LEU A 125 -9.54 18.04 3.09
CA LEU A 125 -10.38 16.97 2.57
C LEU A 125 -11.84 17.32 2.84
N PHE A 126 -12.64 17.37 1.78
CA PHE A 126 -14.07 17.65 1.88
C PHE A 126 -14.86 16.44 1.39
N THR A 127 -15.88 16.07 2.16
CA THR A 127 -16.85 15.03 1.79
C THR A 127 -18.25 15.47 2.20
N ASN A 128 -19.26 15.02 1.46
CA ASN A 128 -20.65 15.24 1.83
C ASN A 128 -21.09 14.18 2.85
N HIS A 129 -21.71 14.62 3.95
CA HIS A 129 -22.26 13.72 4.95
C HIS A 129 -23.25 12.69 4.39
N SER A 130 -23.93 12.98 3.27
CA SER A 130 -24.86 12.04 2.63
C SER A 130 -24.18 10.77 2.08
N HIS A 131 -22.86 10.79 1.88
CA HIS A 131 -22.09 9.67 1.32
C HIS A 131 -21.39 8.83 2.40
N ILE A 132 -21.54 9.19 3.67
CA ILE A 132 -20.96 8.47 4.80
C ILE A 132 -21.94 7.37 5.23
N ASP A 133 -21.55 6.11 5.00
CA ASP A 133 -22.31 4.97 5.51
C ASP A 133 -21.86 4.60 6.92
N ARG A 134 -22.72 4.88 7.91
CA ARG A 134 -22.50 4.54 9.32
C ARG A 134 -22.58 3.06 9.62
N LEU A 135 -23.14 2.24 8.72
CA LEU A 135 -23.21 0.79 8.88
C LEU A 135 -21.92 0.10 8.44
N CYS A 136 -21.21 0.69 7.48
CA CYS A 136 -19.95 0.17 6.95
C CYS A 136 -18.71 0.81 7.60
N SER A 137 -18.87 1.97 8.24
CA SER A 137 -17.81 2.60 9.02
C SER A 137 -17.83 2.05 10.45
N ASP A 138 -16.66 1.70 11.01
CA ASP A 138 -16.52 1.60 12.46
C ASP A 138 -16.96 2.93 13.11
N ASP A 139 -17.16 2.99 14.43
CA ASP A 139 -17.63 4.18 15.18
C ASP A 139 -16.84 5.50 14.97
N ASN A 140 -15.81 5.51 14.11
CA ASN A 140 -14.95 6.63 13.79
C ASN A 140 -15.11 7.06 12.31
N GLU A 141 -15.98 8.05 12.06
CA GLU A 141 -16.12 8.73 10.76
C GLU A 141 -14.85 9.53 10.41
N GLY A 142 -14.38 9.45 9.16
CA GLY A 142 -13.21 10.20 8.70
C GLY A 142 -12.46 9.55 7.53
N PHE A 143 -11.29 10.10 7.22
CA PHE A 143 -10.40 9.62 6.16
C PHE A 143 -9.32 8.72 6.74
N GLN A 144 -8.92 7.68 6.01
CA GLN A 144 -7.75 6.88 6.36
C GLN A 144 -6.54 7.35 5.56
N VAL A 145 -5.39 7.46 6.24
CA VAL A 145 -4.15 7.94 5.65
C VAL A 145 -3.03 6.97 6.00
N THR A 146 -2.27 6.56 4.98
CA THR A 146 -1.04 5.77 5.16
C THR A 146 0.15 6.49 4.53
N ILE A 147 1.30 6.36 5.17
CA ILE A 147 2.56 6.94 4.70
C ILE A 147 3.47 5.78 4.30
N HIS A 148 3.96 5.83 3.07
CA HIS A 148 4.76 4.75 2.50
C HIS A 148 5.94 5.27 1.68
N HIS A 149 6.83 4.36 1.30
CA HIS A 149 7.93 4.65 0.39
C HIS A 149 7.38 4.83 -1.04
N PRO A 150 7.86 5.80 -1.84
CA PRO A 150 7.36 6.09 -3.19
C PRO A 150 7.43 4.94 -4.18
N ALA A 151 8.34 3.98 -3.95
CA ALA A 151 8.56 2.82 -4.81
C ALA A 151 7.88 1.54 -4.30
N GLU A 152 7.01 1.67 -3.29
CA GLU A 152 6.25 0.59 -2.70
C GLU A 152 4.76 0.92 -2.80
N PHE A 153 3.93 -0.12 -2.86
CA PHE A 153 2.48 0.05 -2.78
C PHE A 153 2.06 0.33 -1.33
N PRO A 154 1.07 1.20 -1.12
CA PRO A 154 0.61 1.50 0.23
C PRO A 154 -0.03 0.28 0.87
N ASN A 155 0.41 -0.03 2.10
CA ASN A 155 -0.24 -1.00 2.96
C ASN A 155 -1.25 -0.27 3.85
N MET A 156 -2.54 -0.53 3.63
CA MET A 156 -3.60 0.10 4.41
C MET A 156 -3.75 -0.48 5.82
N ASN A 157 -3.07 -1.58 6.16
CA ASN A 157 -3.05 -2.06 7.55
C ASN A 157 -2.27 -1.13 8.49
N THR A 158 -1.37 -0.30 7.95
CA THR A 158 -0.58 0.69 8.70
C THR A 158 -1.10 2.09 8.39
N ASN A 159 -2.34 2.38 8.79
CA ASN A 159 -2.98 3.69 8.59
C ASN A 159 -3.19 4.43 9.91
N PHE A 160 -3.41 5.74 9.80
CA PHE A 160 -4.02 6.57 10.82
C PHE A 160 -5.28 7.23 10.26
N ARG A 161 -6.20 7.61 11.15
CA ARG A 161 -7.46 8.26 10.76
C ARG A 161 -7.38 9.76 10.95
N VAL A 162 -7.98 10.50 10.01
CA VAL A 162 -8.21 11.94 10.07
C VAL A 162 -9.73 12.14 10.22
N PRO A 163 -10.20 12.49 11.44
CA PRO A 163 -11.62 12.73 11.67
C PRO A 163 -12.15 13.90 10.85
N LEU A 164 -13.45 13.88 10.59
CA LEU A 164 -14.14 15.01 9.97
C LEU A 164 -14.09 16.24 10.88
N ASP A 165 -14.11 17.43 10.26
CA ASP A 165 -14.09 18.74 10.93
C ASP A 165 -12.91 18.96 11.90
N GLN A 166 -11.82 18.19 11.73
CA GLN A 166 -10.63 18.28 12.56
C GLN A 166 -9.38 18.47 11.72
N THR A 167 -8.42 19.21 12.27
CA THR A 167 -7.08 19.35 11.69
C THR A 167 -6.12 18.41 12.40
N VAL A 168 -5.51 17.50 11.64
CA VAL A 168 -4.48 16.58 12.15
C VAL A 168 -3.12 17.01 11.60
N SER A 169 -2.15 17.21 12.49
CA SER A 169 -0.76 17.52 12.13
C SER A 169 0.12 16.30 12.37
N VAL A 170 0.82 15.85 11.33
CA VAL A 170 1.68 14.66 11.39
C VAL A 170 3.14 15.06 11.16
N ALA A 171 3.97 14.89 12.18
CA ALA A 171 5.42 15.08 12.06
C ALA A 171 6.09 13.80 11.57
N ILE A 172 6.75 13.87 10.43
CA ILE A 172 7.43 12.73 9.81
C ILE A 172 8.93 12.81 10.10
N LYS A 173 9.48 11.76 10.69
CA LYS A 173 10.93 11.58 10.88
C LYS A 173 11.37 10.31 10.16
N PRO A 174 11.93 10.38 8.94
CA PRO A 174 12.41 9.21 8.23
C PRO A 174 13.66 8.65 8.93
N THR A 175 13.82 7.33 8.85
CA THR A 175 15.03 6.63 9.29
C THR A 175 15.66 5.94 8.09
N LEU A 176 16.90 6.29 7.79
CA LEU A 176 17.69 5.62 6.75
C LEU A 176 18.66 4.65 7.43
N ILE A 177 18.65 3.40 7.00
CA ILE A 177 19.60 2.38 7.43
C ILE A 177 20.43 2.02 6.21
N THR A 178 21.73 2.30 6.26
CA THR A 178 22.70 1.93 5.21
C THR A 178 23.66 0.88 5.73
N VAL A 179 24.28 0.16 4.81
CA VAL A 179 25.31 -0.84 5.11
C VAL A 179 26.68 -0.20 4.90
N SER A 180 27.66 -0.51 5.74
CA SER A 180 29.03 -0.05 5.55
C SER A 180 29.63 -0.66 4.28
N GLU A 181 30.53 0.07 3.60
CA GLU A 181 31.14 -0.38 2.34
C GLU A 181 31.81 -1.75 2.46
N GLU A 182 32.42 -2.04 3.61
CA GLU A 182 33.07 -3.32 3.92
C GLU A 182 32.10 -4.50 3.89
N LEU A 183 30.85 -4.27 4.29
CA LEU A 183 29.81 -5.29 4.36
C LEU A 183 29.11 -5.51 3.01
N ILE A 184 29.26 -4.61 2.03
CA ILE A 184 28.68 -4.77 0.69
C ILE A 184 29.21 -6.03 0.00
N ASN A 185 30.47 -6.38 0.24
CA ASN A 185 31.12 -7.54 -0.38
C ASN A 185 30.77 -8.88 0.28
N TYR A 186 30.08 -8.88 1.42
CA TYR A 186 29.67 -10.13 2.07
C TYR A 186 28.49 -10.73 1.32
N LYS A 187 28.51 -12.04 1.12
CA LYS A 187 27.40 -12.71 0.44
C LYS A 187 26.11 -12.64 1.28
N PRO A 188 24.92 -12.61 0.64
CA PRO A 188 23.63 -12.57 1.34
C PRO A 188 23.44 -13.69 2.37
N GLU A 189 24.02 -14.88 2.16
CA GLU A 189 23.88 -16.01 3.07
C GLU A 189 24.48 -15.75 4.46
N TYR A 190 25.50 -14.89 4.53
CA TYR A 190 26.14 -14.48 5.79
C TYR A 190 25.41 -13.30 6.43
N ARG A 191 24.97 -12.32 5.63
CA ARG A 191 24.27 -11.12 6.11
C ARG A 191 22.79 -11.35 6.47
N LYS A 192 22.19 -12.43 5.97
CA LYS A 192 20.77 -12.79 6.15
C LYS A 192 19.78 -11.74 5.60
N CYS A 193 20.25 -10.83 4.76
CA CYS A 193 19.44 -9.84 4.03
C CYS A 193 19.96 -9.69 2.60
N TYR A 194 19.14 -9.09 1.73
CA TYR A 194 19.47 -8.85 0.32
C TYR A 194 19.45 -7.34 0.03
N PHE A 195 20.37 -6.87 -0.80
CA PHE A 195 20.28 -5.57 -1.44
C PHE A 195 19.26 -5.56 -2.58
N SER A 196 18.86 -4.36 -3.00
CA SER A 196 17.82 -4.14 -4.02
C SER A 196 18.11 -4.81 -5.37
N ASN A 197 19.38 -5.02 -5.70
CA ASN A 197 19.87 -5.61 -6.95
C ASN A 197 20.37 -7.06 -6.80
N GLU A 198 20.42 -7.62 -5.58
CA GLU A 198 20.95 -8.98 -5.35
C GLU A 198 19.92 -10.08 -5.60
N ARG A 199 18.64 -9.76 -5.43
CA ARG A 199 17.56 -10.72 -5.59
C ARG A 199 16.60 -10.25 -6.67
N ASN A 200 16.49 -11.05 -7.72
CA ASN A 200 15.51 -10.80 -8.76
C ASN A 200 14.15 -11.36 -8.33
N ILE A 201 13.11 -10.53 -8.38
CA ILE A 201 11.73 -10.89 -8.10
C ILE A 201 10.91 -10.76 -9.39
N THR A 202 9.84 -11.53 -9.50
CA THR A 202 9.13 -11.73 -10.77
C THR A 202 8.28 -10.53 -11.16
N TYR A 203 7.66 -9.85 -10.18
CA TYR A 203 6.63 -8.84 -10.44
C TYR A 203 7.12 -7.39 -10.31
N PHE A 204 8.22 -7.16 -9.62
CA PHE A 204 8.77 -5.82 -9.36
C PHE A 204 10.19 -5.67 -9.92
N LEU A 205 10.57 -4.46 -10.34
CA LEU A 205 11.90 -4.17 -10.92
C LEU A 205 13.04 -4.16 -9.90
N SER A 206 12.72 -4.02 -8.61
CA SER A 206 13.74 -3.92 -7.55
C SER A 206 13.26 -4.60 -6.29
N TYR A 207 14.20 -5.25 -5.60
CA TYR A 207 13.93 -5.91 -4.34
C TYR A 207 13.73 -4.91 -3.20
N SER A 208 12.62 -5.05 -2.50
CA SER A 208 12.42 -4.58 -1.14
C SER A 208 11.76 -5.70 -0.33
N GLN A 209 11.80 -5.60 1.00
CA GLN A 209 11.10 -6.57 1.85
C GLN A 209 9.60 -6.60 1.53
N GLN A 210 8.98 -5.43 1.37
CA GLN A 210 7.55 -5.31 1.08
C GLN A 210 7.20 -5.94 -0.28
N ASN A 211 7.92 -5.56 -1.36
CA ASN A 211 7.70 -6.12 -2.70
C ASN A 211 7.86 -7.65 -2.72
N CYS A 212 8.81 -8.19 -1.95
CA CYS A 212 9.00 -9.64 -1.82
C CYS A 212 7.82 -10.32 -1.11
N MET A 213 7.29 -9.70 -0.06
CA MET A 213 6.13 -10.24 0.67
C MET A 213 4.86 -10.18 -0.18
N ASP A 214 4.67 -9.10 -0.93
CA ASP A 214 3.52 -8.94 -1.84
C ASP A 214 3.56 -9.97 -2.97
N GLU A 215 4.73 -10.20 -3.58
CA GLU A 215 4.89 -11.26 -4.58
C GLU A 215 4.63 -12.66 -3.98
N CYS A 216 5.12 -12.91 -2.77
CA CYS A 216 4.91 -14.18 -2.08
C CYS A 216 3.42 -14.44 -1.85
N LEU A 217 2.71 -13.44 -1.30
CA LEU A 217 1.27 -13.52 -1.07
C LEU A 217 0.52 -13.72 -2.39
N THR A 218 0.87 -12.98 -3.44
CA THR A 218 0.23 -13.10 -4.76
C THR A 218 0.40 -14.50 -5.34
N LYS A 219 1.63 -15.03 -5.35
CA LYS A 219 1.92 -16.37 -5.86
C LYS A 219 1.17 -17.44 -5.07
N TYR A 220 1.13 -17.29 -3.75
CA TYR A 220 0.38 -18.18 -2.88
C TYR A 220 -1.11 -18.15 -3.22
N THR A 221 -1.73 -16.97 -3.31
CA THR A 221 -3.16 -16.85 -3.62
C THR A 221 -3.50 -17.40 -5.01
N ILE A 222 -2.67 -17.15 -6.02
CA ILE A 222 -2.85 -17.75 -7.36
C ILE A 222 -2.78 -19.27 -7.29
N GLN A 223 -1.78 -19.83 -6.61
CA GLN A 223 -1.55 -21.27 -6.55
C GLN A 223 -2.70 -22.02 -5.87
N TYR A 224 -3.23 -21.47 -4.78
CA TYR A 224 -4.26 -22.14 -3.98
C TYR A 224 -5.69 -21.79 -4.38
N CYS A 225 -5.94 -20.53 -4.74
CA CYS A 225 -7.29 -20.03 -5.02
C CYS A 225 -7.56 -19.81 -6.51
N GLY A 226 -6.52 -19.79 -7.36
CA GLY A 226 -6.66 -19.50 -8.79
C GLY A 226 -6.98 -18.05 -9.13
N CYS A 227 -7.00 -17.15 -8.14
CA CYS A 227 -7.40 -15.75 -8.29
C CYS A 227 -6.47 -14.80 -7.51
N VAL A 228 -6.59 -13.50 -7.77
CA VAL A 228 -5.89 -12.43 -7.05
C VAL A 228 -6.81 -11.31 -6.64
N ALA A 229 -6.45 -10.54 -5.61
CA ALA A 229 -7.18 -9.32 -5.27
C ALA A 229 -6.99 -8.24 -6.35
N PHE A 230 -7.99 -7.38 -6.53
CA PHE A 230 -8.03 -6.38 -7.61
C PHE A 230 -6.95 -5.28 -7.49
N TYR A 231 -6.42 -5.07 -6.29
CA TYR A 231 -5.41 -4.05 -5.98
C TYR A 231 -3.96 -4.59 -6.06
N VAL A 232 -3.79 -5.88 -6.33
CA VAL A 232 -2.49 -6.56 -6.30
C VAL A 232 -1.86 -6.64 -7.70
N ILE A 233 -0.55 -6.48 -7.78
CA ILE A 233 0.21 -6.72 -9.01
C ILE A 233 0.33 -8.22 -9.26
N CYS A 234 -0.03 -8.66 -10.45
CA CYS A 234 0.06 -10.07 -10.83
C CYS A 234 0.48 -10.25 -12.29
N GLN A 235 0.78 -11.48 -12.67
CA GLN A 235 0.98 -11.84 -14.07
C GLN A 235 -0.34 -11.75 -14.85
N THR A 236 -0.25 -11.33 -16.12
CA THR A 236 -1.37 -11.01 -17.04
C THR A 236 -2.45 -12.08 -17.25
N ARG A 237 -2.30 -13.28 -16.68
CA ARG A 237 -3.22 -14.41 -16.84
C ARG A 237 -4.03 -14.73 -15.56
N ALA A 238 -3.80 -14.01 -14.46
CA ALA A 238 -4.53 -14.26 -13.22
C ALA A 238 -5.93 -13.62 -13.26
N GLU A 239 -6.96 -14.38 -12.90
CA GLU A 239 -8.32 -13.88 -12.76
C GLU A 239 -8.46 -13.02 -11.50
N VAL A 240 -9.13 -11.87 -11.62
CA VAL A 240 -9.48 -11.06 -10.45
C VAL A 240 -10.54 -11.80 -9.64
N SER A 241 -10.30 -11.94 -8.34
CA SER A 241 -11.21 -12.54 -7.38
C SER A 241 -12.60 -11.92 -7.50
N SER A 242 -13.61 -12.78 -7.70
CA SER A 242 -15.01 -12.39 -7.55
C SER A 242 -15.36 -12.27 -6.06
N ILE A 243 -16.47 -11.60 -5.74
CA ILE A 243 -16.97 -11.47 -4.35
C ILE A 243 -17.09 -12.84 -3.66
N HIS A 244 -17.42 -13.89 -4.42
CA HIS A 244 -17.51 -15.26 -3.89
C HIS A 244 -16.14 -15.86 -3.53
N ALA A 245 -15.05 -15.46 -4.20
CA ALA A 245 -13.70 -15.90 -3.87
C ALA A 245 -13.20 -15.29 -2.55
N PHE A 246 -13.59 -14.04 -2.23
CA PHE A 246 -13.30 -13.43 -0.92
C PHE A 246 -13.95 -14.18 0.25
N SER A 247 -15.12 -14.79 0.03
CA SER A 247 -15.80 -15.64 1.02
C SER A 247 -15.01 -16.92 1.30
N LEU A 248 -14.32 -17.47 0.30
CA LEU A 248 -13.49 -18.66 0.46
C LEU A 248 -12.17 -18.34 1.18
N THR A 249 -11.50 -17.24 0.83
CA THR A 249 -10.26 -16.83 1.50
C THR A 249 -10.49 -16.51 2.97
N THR A 250 -11.55 -15.77 3.28
CA THR A 250 -11.94 -15.49 4.67
C THR A 250 -12.30 -16.77 5.41
N ALA A 251 -13.01 -17.72 4.80
CA ALA A 251 -13.28 -19.02 5.41
C ALA A 251 -11.98 -19.82 5.69
N ILE A 252 -11.02 -19.83 4.77
CA ILE A 252 -9.72 -20.49 4.95
C ILE A 252 -8.94 -19.82 6.10
N GLU A 253 -8.92 -18.49 6.17
CA GLU A 253 -8.29 -17.75 7.26
C GLU A 253 -8.94 -18.07 8.59
N LEU A 254 -10.27 -18.07 8.67
CA LEU A 254 -11.00 -18.45 9.88
C LEU A 254 -10.66 -19.89 10.30
N VAL A 255 -10.63 -20.84 9.37
CA VAL A 255 -10.22 -22.21 9.66
C VAL A 255 -8.78 -22.25 10.17
N TYR A 256 -7.84 -21.55 9.53
CA TYR A 256 -6.46 -21.47 10.00
C TYR A 256 -6.35 -20.90 11.42
N PHE A 257 -7.04 -19.79 11.70
CA PHE A 257 -7.03 -19.12 13.00
C PHE A 257 -7.66 -19.99 14.10
N PHE A 258 -8.77 -20.66 13.81
CA PHE A 258 -9.50 -21.47 14.79
C PHE A 258 -9.00 -22.90 14.94
N THR A 259 -8.25 -23.43 13.97
CA THR A 259 -7.73 -24.80 14.01
C THR A 259 -6.21 -24.80 14.09
N LEU A 260 -5.54 -24.50 12.98
CA LEU A 260 -4.12 -24.74 12.81
C LEU A 260 -3.28 -23.87 13.76
N ARG A 261 -3.63 -22.60 13.91
CA ARG A 261 -2.95 -21.67 14.82
C ARG A 261 -3.13 -22.08 16.28
N VAL A 262 -4.33 -22.50 16.68
CA VAL A 262 -4.61 -23.01 18.03
C VAL A 262 -3.82 -24.30 18.31
N VAL A 263 -3.86 -25.26 17.40
CA VAL A 263 -3.13 -26.53 17.54
C VAL A 263 -1.62 -26.31 17.59
N CYS A 264 -1.07 -25.46 16.71
CA CYS A 264 0.35 -25.12 16.70
C CYS A 264 0.77 -24.39 17.98
N ASN A 265 -0.05 -23.46 18.49
CA ASN A 265 0.24 -22.76 19.75
C ASN A 265 0.16 -23.70 20.96
N ILE A 266 -0.83 -24.59 21.04
CA ILE A 266 -0.92 -25.60 22.11
C ILE A 266 0.30 -26.53 22.06
N LYS A 267 0.72 -26.95 20.86
CA LYS A 267 1.88 -27.84 20.69
C LYS A 267 3.20 -27.14 21.06
N LYS A 268 3.31 -25.83 20.81
CA LYS A 268 4.54 -25.07 21.04
C LYS A 268 4.66 -24.50 22.46
N PHE A 269 3.55 -24.11 23.08
CA PHE A 269 3.54 -23.38 24.37
C PHE A 269 2.79 -24.12 25.49
N GLY A 270 2.15 -25.25 25.20
CA GLY A 270 1.35 -26.02 26.17
C GLY A 270 -0.09 -25.53 26.29
N ARG A 271 -0.95 -26.37 26.87
CA ARG A 271 -2.42 -26.16 26.94
C ARG A 271 -2.85 -24.90 27.71
N ASN A 272 -1.96 -24.34 28.53
CA ASN A 272 -2.26 -23.23 29.45
C ASN A 272 -1.64 -21.89 29.03
N SER A 273 -0.93 -21.83 27.90
CA SER A 273 -0.23 -20.62 27.45
C SER A 273 -0.67 -20.28 26.02
N TRP A 274 -1.42 -19.19 25.87
CA TRP A 274 -1.97 -18.78 24.58
C TRP A 274 -0.93 -18.06 23.69
N SER A 275 0.08 -17.43 24.30
CA SER A 275 1.31 -16.90 23.68
C SER A 275 2.38 -16.63 24.76
N GLY A 276 3.68 -16.75 24.45
CA GLY A 276 4.77 -16.41 25.39
C GLY A 276 5.89 -17.45 25.53
N GLN A 277 7.05 -17.01 26.04
CA GLN A 277 8.39 -17.62 25.94
C GLN A 277 8.47 -19.16 26.05
N GLU A 278 9.30 -19.75 25.17
CA GLU A 278 9.65 -21.17 25.19
C GLU A 278 10.03 -21.60 26.59
N VAL A 279 9.28 -22.55 27.15
CA VAL A 279 9.70 -23.26 28.35
C VAL A 279 10.88 -24.13 27.92
N SER A 280 12.09 -23.65 28.17
CA SER A 280 13.29 -24.45 28.03
C SER A 280 13.16 -25.65 28.97
N ASN A 281 12.93 -26.82 28.39
CA ASN A 281 13.10 -28.07 29.12
C ASN A 281 14.59 -28.23 29.41
N GLN A 282 15.05 -27.67 30.54
CA GLN A 282 16.22 -28.19 31.22
C GLN A 282 15.82 -29.52 31.86
N LYS A 283 16.11 -30.61 31.16
CA LYS A 283 16.46 -31.89 31.77
C LYS A 283 17.32 -32.71 30.84
#